data_AF-A0A7S1W3M4-F1
#
_entry.id   AF-A0A7S1W3M4-F1
#
_cell.length_a   1.000
_cell.length_b   1.000
_cell.length_c   1.000
_cell.angle_alpha   90.00
_cell.angle_beta   90.00
_cell.angle_gamma   90.00
#
_symmetry.space_group_name_H-M   'P 1'
#
loop_
_entity.id
_entity.type
_entity.pdbx_description
1 polymer ?
#
loop_
_entity_poly.entity_id
_entity_poly.type
_entity_poly.pdbx_seq_one_letter_code
_entity_poly.pdbx_strand_id
1 'polypeptide(L)'
;FALLYIVELTPALQRVLLAVARNWHTLLWTALFTLLLIYCFAAITFYAGYTKYFSAGATGAGGNCDHLSHCIFTLVVHGLPTTGGITEKLDKPEFGHQGDDDESYGRLVYDFMFFVTFNVLMLNVVFGVILDTFGALRQQRESVQAFLATTCFVCGRDAAELGDLEAHVEGAHNLWAYAAFIDHVMLTPPDRRD
;
A
#
# COMPACT_ATOMS: atom_id res chain seq x y z
N PHE A 1 -15.01 -7.20 15.71
CA PHE A 1 -16.19 -7.04 14.84
C PHE A 1 -16.79 -5.63 14.89
N ALA A 2 -17.15 -5.06 16.05
CA ALA A 2 -17.69 -3.69 16.12
C ALA A 2 -16.79 -2.58 15.51
N LEU A 3 -15.46 -2.72 15.60
CA LEU A 3 -14.51 -1.78 14.98
C LEU A 3 -14.48 -1.84 13.45
N LEU A 4 -14.75 -3.00 12.83
CA LEU A 4 -14.87 -3.12 11.37
C LEU A 4 -16.14 -2.44 10.87
N TYR A 5 -17.20 -2.42 11.67
CA TYR A 5 -18.43 -1.70 11.35
C TYR A 5 -18.22 -0.17 11.36
N ILE A 6 -17.36 0.35 12.23
CA ILE A 6 -16.98 1.78 12.26
C ILE A 6 -16.26 2.20 10.97
N VAL A 7 -15.50 1.29 10.37
CA VAL A 7 -14.85 1.49 9.06
C VAL A 7 -15.89 1.63 7.95
N GLU A 8 -16.93 0.81 7.97
CA GLU A 8 -18.05 0.90 7.02
C GLU A 8 -18.88 2.17 7.20
N LEU A 9 -18.98 2.68 8.43
CA LEU A 9 -19.71 3.93 8.72
C LEU A 9 -18.99 5.19 8.22
N THR A 10 -17.67 5.16 8.09
CA THR A 10 -16.89 6.38 7.84
C THR A 10 -16.42 6.46 6.39
N PRO A 11 -16.99 7.36 5.56
CA PRO A 11 -16.64 7.47 4.14
C PRO A 11 -15.18 7.88 3.91
N ALA A 12 -14.53 8.51 4.90
CA ALA A 12 -13.10 8.81 4.83
C ALA A 12 -12.24 7.54 4.90
N LEU A 13 -12.61 6.57 5.76
CA LEU A 13 -11.83 5.36 5.98
C LEU A 13 -12.01 4.36 4.83
N GLN A 14 -13.21 4.28 4.26
CA GLN A 14 -13.47 3.52 3.03
C GLN A 14 -12.58 3.97 1.87
N ARG A 15 -12.32 5.27 1.72
CA ARG A 15 -11.42 5.78 0.66
C ARG A 15 -9.99 5.30 0.86
N VAL A 16 -9.51 5.25 2.10
CA VAL A 16 -8.17 4.75 2.41
C VAL A 16 -8.05 3.27 2.07
N LEU A 17 -9.01 2.45 2.48
CA LEU A 17 -9.01 1.02 2.15
C LEU A 17 -9.14 0.77 0.65
N LEU A 18 -9.99 1.54 -0.02
CA LEU A 18 -10.18 1.41 -1.46
C LEU A 18 -8.92 1.84 -2.23
N ALA A 19 -8.17 2.82 -1.75
CA ALA A 19 -6.88 3.20 -2.33
C ALA A 19 -5.85 2.05 -2.27
N VAL A 20 -5.81 1.31 -1.16
CA VAL A 20 -4.92 0.15 -1.01
C VAL A 20 -5.43 -1.05 -1.84
N ALA A 21 -6.74 -1.32 -1.81
CA ALA A 21 -7.33 -2.47 -2.48
C ALA A 21 -7.35 -2.33 -4.01
N ARG A 22 -7.45 -1.10 -4.55
CA ARG A 22 -7.59 -0.88 -5.99
C ARG A 22 -6.37 -1.32 -6.79
N ASN A 23 -5.16 -1.21 -6.23
CA ASN A 23 -3.92 -1.60 -6.90
C ASN A 23 -3.17 -2.72 -6.16
N TRP A 24 -3.93 -3.66 -5.59
CA TRP A 24 -3.37 -4.77 -4.81
C TRP A 24 -2.38 -5.63 -5.61
N HIS A 25 -2.58 -5.77 -6.94
CA HIS A 25 -1.68 -6.52 -7.81
C HIS A 25 -0.27 -5.89 -7.85
N THR A 26 -0.19 -4.56 -7.99
CA THR A 26 1.10 -3.85 -7.96
C THR A 26 1.75 -3.98 -6.58
N LEU A 27 0.98 -3.83 -5.50
CA LEU A 27 1.49 -4.04 -4.15
C LEU A 27 2.03 -5.47 -3.94
N LEU A 28 1.33 -6.47 -4.47
CA LEU A 28 1.79 -7.87 -4.43
C LEU A 28 3.13 -8.03 -5.17
N TRP A 29 3.27 -7.51 -6.39
CA TRP A 29 4.54 -7.56 -7.12
C TRP A 29 5.66 -6.83 -6.40
N THR A 30 5.40 -5.67 -5.80
CA THR A 30 6.39 -4.96 -4.99
C THR A 30 6.80 -5.75 -3.75
N ALA A 31 5.86 -6.44 -3.09
CA ALA A 31 6.14 -7.30 -1.95
C ALA A 31 6.96 -8.53 -2.34
N LEU A 32 6.63 -9.18 -3.47
CA LEU A 32 7.40 -10.29 -4.01
C LEU A 32 8.82 -9.87 -4.41
N PHE A 33 8.96 -8.71 -5.05
CA PHE A 33 10.27 -8.15 -5.37
C PHE A 33 11.08 -7.83 -4.11
N THR A 34 10.44 -7.28 -3.08
CA THR A 34 11.08 -7.03 -1.78
C THR A 34 11.55 -8.33 -1.14
N LEU A 35 10.73 -9.39 -1.16
CA LEU A 35 11.12 -10.71 -0.64
C LEU A 35 12.28 -11.32 -1.44
N LEU A 36 12.32 -11.16 -2.76
CA LEU A 36 13.43 -11.60 -3.60
C LEU A 36 14.74 -10.87 -3.24
N LEU A 37 14.68 -9.56 -3.04
CA LEU A 37 15.86 -8.79 -2.60
C LEU A 37 16.33 -9.25 -1.23
N ILE A 38 15.41 -9.49 -0.28
CA ILE A 38 15.77 -10.01 1.06
C ILE A 38 16.45 -11.37 0.94
N TYR A 39 15.98 -12.23 0.05
CA TYR A 39 16.63 -13.51 -0.23
C TYR A 39 18.07 -13.31 -0.73
N CYS A 40 18.32 -12.37 -1.66
CA CYS A 40 19.66 -12.06 -2.12
C CYS A 40 20.56 -11.55 -0.98
N PHE A 41 20.07 -10.62 -0.15
CA PHE A 41 20.81 -10.11 1.00
C PHE A 41 21.08 -11.21 2.05
N ALA A 42 20.14 -12.13 2.29
CA ALA A 42 20.31 -13.28 3.17
C ALA A 42 21.36 -14.26 2.63
N ALA A 43 21.36 -14.51 1.32
CA ALA A 43 22.35 -15.36 0.67
C ALA A 43 23.75 -14.74 0.77
N ILE A 44 23.87 -13.43 0.56
CA ILE A 44 25.14 -12.70 0.77
C ILE A 44 25.60 -12.85 2.23
N THR A 45 24.72 -12.66 3.20
CA THR A 45 25.06 -12.85 4.62
C THR A 45 25.58 -14.26 4.91
N PHE A 46 24.92 -15.27 4.34
CA PHE A 46 25.26 -16.67 4.54
C PHE A 46 26.59 -17.06 3.88
N TYR A 47 26.80 -16.68 2.62
CA TYR A 47 27.99 -17.08 1.85
C TYR A 47 29.21 -16.20 2.10
N ALA A 48 29.03 -14.92 2.42
CA ALA A 48 30.12 -14.00 2.78
C ALA A 48 30.56 -14.13 4.26
N GLY A 49 29.91 -15.01 5.04
CA GLY A 49 30.29 -15.27 6.43
C GLY A 49 29.85 -14.20 7.43
N TYR A 50 28.92 -13.32 7.07
CA TYR A 50 28.37 -12.31 7.98
C TYR A 50 27.40 -12.88 9.03
N THR A 51 27.07 -14.18 8.96
CA THR A 51 26.22 -14.87 9.94
C THR A 51 26.73 -14.75 11.37
N LYS A 52 28.05 -14.65 11.56
CA LYS A 52 28.71 -14.45 12.88
C LYS A 52 28.26 -13.19 13.62
N TYR A 53 27.72 -12.20 12.92
CA TYR A 53 27.25 -10.95 13.53
C TYR A 53 25.77 -10.98 13.92
N PHE A 54 25.01 -11.97 13.44
CA PHE A 54 23.59 -12.16 13.75
C PHE A 54 23.38 -13.05 14.99
N SER A 55 24.43 -13.69 15.49
CA SER A 55 24.42 -14.55 16.68
C SER A 55 24.61 -13.75 17.98
N ALA A 56 23.82 -12.69 18.19
CA ALA A 56 23.83 -11.94 19.45
C ALA A 56 22.84 -12.57 20.45
N GLY A 57 23.32 -13.60 21.15
CA GLY A 57 22.62 -14.24 22.26
C GLY A 57 23.59 -15.14 23.02
N ALA A 58 24.29 -14.59 24.01
CA ALA A 58 25.33 -15.22 24.82
C ALA A 58 24.87 -16.40 25.71
N THR A 59 23.90 -17.20 25.26
CA THR A 59 23.36 -18.35 26.01
C THR A 59 22.98 -19.49 25.07
N GLY A 60 23.91 -20.03 24.28
CA GLY A 60 23.87 -21.40 23.74
C GLY A 60 22.59 -21.91 23.06
N ALA A 61 21.70 -21.02 22.60
CA ALA A 61 20.38 -21.37 22.10
C ALA A 61 20.16 -20.70 20.74
N GLY A 62 20.64 -21.37 19.67
CA GLY A 62 20.30 -21.12 18.26
C GLY A 62 20.72 -19.76 17.70
N GLY A 63 21.61 -19.74 16.72
CA GLY A 63 21.91 -18.51 15.99
C GLY A 63 20.73 -18.09 15.11
N ASN A 64 20.42 -16.78 15.08
CA ASN A 64 19.34 -16.22 14.26
C ASN A 64 19.55 -16.38 12.73
N CYS A 65 20.72 -16.88 12.30
CA CYS A 65 21.06 -17.19 10.90
C CYS A 65 21.76 -18.56 10.74
N ASP A 66 21.39 -19.59 11.52
CA ASP A 66 21.95 -20.95 11.35
C ASP A 66 21.53 -21.60 10.02
N HIS A 67 20.30 -21.31 9.59
CA HIS A 67 19.76 -21.71 8.28
C HIS A 67 19.40 -20.47 7.46
N LEU A 68 19.48 -20.58 6.12
CA LEU A 68 19.10 -19.49 5.22
C LEU A 68 17.67 -19.02 5.46
N SER A 69 16.74 -19.94 5.76
CA SER A 69 15.35 -19.62 6.10
C SER A 69 15.23 -18.77 7.38
N HIS A 70 16.01 -19.09 8.42
CA HIS A 70 16.05 -18.29 9.65
C HIS A 70 16.62 -16.90 9.35
N CYS A 71 17.65 -16.82 8.51
CA CYS A 71 18.27 -15.56 8.15
C CYS A 71 17.31 -14.63 7.39
N ILE A 72 16.53 -15.18 6.46
CA ILE A 72 15.45 -14.44 5.77
C ILE A 72 14.42 -13.94 6.78
N PHE A 73 13.95 -14.80 7.69
CA PHE A 73 12.96 -14.41 8.69
C PHE A 73 13.49 -13.31 9.62
N THR A 74 14.74 -13.43 10.07
CA THR A 74 15.43 -12.42 10.87
C THR A 74 15.53 -11.08 10.14
N LEU A 75 15.89 -11.07 8.86
CA LEU A 75 15.95 -9.83 8.05
C LEU A 75 14.57 -9.20 7.84
N VAL A 76 13.52 -10.01 7.66
CA VAL A 76 12.14 -9.51 7.52
C VAL A 76 11.63 -8.90 8.83
N VAL A 77 11.80 -9.61 9.95
CA VAL A 77 11.22 -9.22 11.25
C VAL A 77 12.04 -8.12 11.92
N HIS A 78 13.36 -8.15 11.80
CA HIS A 78 14.25 -7.23 12.50
C HIS A 78 14.97 -6.24 11.59
N GLY A 79 14.95 -6.43 10.26
CA GLY A 79 15.62 -5.52 9.33
C GLY A 79 14.69 -4.49 8.66
N LEU A 80 13.46 -4.88 8.31
CA LEU A 80 12.50 -3.98 7.66
C LEU A 80 11.81 -2.98 8.60
N PRO A 81 11.36 -3.36 9.83
CA PRO A 81 10.56 -2.46 10.66
C PRO A 81 11.39 -1.51 11.52
N THR A 82 12.68 -1.78 11.68
CA THR A 82 13.59 -1.01 12.53
C THR A 82 14.17 0.15 11.73
N THR A 83 13.99 1.37 12.25
CA THR A 83 14.45 2.60 11.61
C THR A 83 15.98 2.65 11.41
N GLY A 84 16.75 1.86 12.18
CA GLY A 84 18.20 1.70 12.06
C GLY A 84 18.66 0.54 11.16
N GLY A 85 17.71 -0.20 10.57
CA GLY A 85 18.00 -1.41 9.80
C GLY A 85 18.56 -2.54 10.68
N ILE A 86 19.28 -3.47 10.04
CA ILE A 86 19.85 -4.65 10.71
C ILE A 86 20.81 -4.27 11.86
N THR A 87 21.49 -3.13 11.76
CA THR A 87 22.57 -2.71 12.68
C THR A 87 22.16 -2.54 14.13
N GLU A 88 20.87 -2.36 14.42
CA GLU A 88 20.37 -2.22 15.79
C GLU A 88 20.45 -3.54 16.58
N LYS A 89 20.46 -4.68 15.89
CA LYS A 89 20.46 -6.03 16.50
C LYS A 89 21.75 -6.81 16.25
N LEU A 90 22.64 -6.31 15.41
CA LEU A 90 23.96 -6.91 15.21
C LEU A 90 24.96 -6.38 16.23
N ASP A 91 25.95 -7.21 16.59
CA ASP A 91 27.07 -6.77 17.41
C ASP A 91 27.82 -5.62 16.72
N LYS A 92 28.12 -4.56 17.46
CA LYS A 92 28.77 -3.37 16.88
C LYS A 92 30.14 -3.75 16.30
N PRO A 93 30.51 -3.25 15.11
CA PRO A 93 31.86 -3.44 14.60
C PRO A 93 32.86 -2.79 15.58
N GLU A 94 33.84 -3.56 16.04
CA GLU A 94 34.93 -3.07 16.86
C GLU A 94 35.95 -2.35 15.96
N PHE A 95 35.75 -1.05 15.75
CA PHE A 95 36.72 -0.23 15.04
C PHE A 95 37.95 0.00 15.94
N GLY A 96 39.09 -0.62 15.61
CA GLY A 96 40.39 -0.27 16.20
C GLY A 96 41.19 -1.37 16.91
N HIS A 97 40.92 -2.66 16.68
CA HIS A 97 41.85 -3.73 17.09
C HIS A 97 42.41 -4.49 15.88
N GLN A 98 43.73 -4.36 15.76
CA GLN A 98 44.70 -5.04 14.89
C GLN A 98 44.19 -6.33 14.21
N GLY A 99 43.83 -6.26 12.92
CA GLY A 99 43.66 -7.47 12.11
C GLY A 99 42.88 -7.34 10.80
N ASP A 100 41.64 -6.84 10.84
CA ASP A 100 40.66 -7.01 9.74
C ASP A 100 39.90 -5.72 9.41
N ASP A 101 40.63 -4.65 9.06
CA ASP A 101 40.03 -3.36 8.68
C ASP A 101 39.18 -3.46 7.39
N ASP A 102 39.57 -4.34 6.46
CA ASP A 102 38.86 -4.54 5.19
C ASP A 102 37.49 -5.23 5.37
N GLU A 103 37.38 -6.21 6.27
CA GLU A 103 36.11 -6.89 6.57
C GLU A 103 35.13 -5.93 7.26
N SER A 104 35.66 -5.07 8.13
CA SER A 104 34.90 -4.05 8.86
C SER A 104 34.31 -2.98 7.92
N TYR A 105 35.07 -2.56 6.90
CA TYR A 105 34.58 -1.63 5.88
C TYR A 105 33.53 -2.27 4.96
N GLY A 106 33.77 -3.52 4.53
CA GLY A 106 32.80 -4.28 3.73
C GLY A 106 31.44 -4.44 4.43
N ARG A 107 31.46 -4.66 5.76
CA ARG A 107 30.27 -4.71 6.59
C ARG A 107 29.53 -3.37 6.64
N LEU A 108 30.24 -2.26 6.83
CA LEU A 108 29.63 -0.92 6.85
C LEU A 108 28.90 -0.62 5.53
N VAL A 109 29.52 -0.96 4.40
CA VAL A 109 28.91 -0.80 3.08
C VAL A 109 27.68 -1.70 2.92
N TYR A 110 27.75 -2.94 3.38
CA TYR A 110 26.61 -3.87 3.36
C TYR A 110 25.41 -3.32 4.17
N ASP A 111 25.66 -2.88 5.41
CA ASP A 111 24.64 -2.31 6.29
C ASP A 111 24.01 -1.04 5.69
N PHE A 112 24.83 -0.18 5.09
CA PHE A 112 24.36 1.03 4.40
C PHE A 112 23.53 0.70 3.16
N MET A 113 23.96 -0.26 2.34
CA MET A 113 23.23 -0.71 1.15
C MET A 113 21.89 -1.33 1.52
N PHE A 114 21.83 -2.10 2.60
CA PHE A 114 20.59 -2.65 3.14
C PHE A 114 19.62 -1.53 3.56
N PHE A 115 20.13 -0.53 4.31
CA PHE A 115 19.33 0.62 4.74
C PHE A 115 18.76 1.40 3.56
N VAL A 116 19.60 1.78 2.59
CA VAL A 116 19.14 2.52 1.40
C VAL A 116 18.12 1.71 0.62
N THR A 117 18.37 0.42 0.39
CA THR A 117 17.50 -0.42 -0.43
C THR A 117 16.12 -0.61 0.20
N PHE A 118 16.04 -1.00 1.47
CA PHE A 118 14.75 -1.35 2.09
C PHE A 118 14.06 -0.18 2.76
N ASN A 119 14.77 0.62 3.54
CA ASN A 119 14.16 1.71 4.30
C ASN A 119 13.92 2.96 3.43
N VAL A 120 14.83 3.27 2.51
CA VAL A 120 14.68 4.44 1.64
C VAL A 120 13.95 4.08 0.34
N LEU A 121 14.39 3.07 -0.40
CA LEU A 121 13.80 2.79 -1.71
C LEU A 121 12.47 2.03 -1.59
N MET A 122 12.46 0.83 -0.98
CA MET A 122 11.24 -0.01 -0.98
C MET A 122 10.06 0.64 -0.25
N LEU A 123 10.27 1.25 0.93
CA LEU A 123 9.19 1.93 1.64
C LEU A 123 8.62 3.11 0.83
N ASN A 124 9.47 3.93 0.20
CA ASN A 124 9.01 5.04 -0.63
C ASN A 124 8.30 4.57 -1.90
N VAL A 125 8.66 3.42 -2.46
CA VAL A 125 7.92 2.81 -3.58
C VAL A 125 6.51 2.40 -3.13
N VAL A 126 6.37 1.73 -1.99
CA VAL A 126 5.06 1.33 -1.45
C VAL A 126 4.17 2.55 -1.19
N PHE A 127 4.70 3.58 -0.52
CA PHE A 127 3.98 4.84 -0.32
C PHE A 127 3.64 5.54 -1.63
N GLY A 128 4.57 5.53 -2.60
CA GLY A 128 4.35 6.08 -3.93
C GLY A 128 3.16 5.44 -4.65
N VAL A 129 3.04 4.11 -4.62
CA VAL A 129 1.91 3.38 -5.21
C VAL A 129 0.59 3.74 -4.55
N ILE A 130 0.57 3.85 -3.21
CA ILE A 130 -0.64 4.23 -2.46
C ILE A 130 -1.03 5.69 -2.75
N LEU A 131 -0.07 6.61 -2.85
CA LEU A 131 -0.35 8.01 -3.16
C LEU A 131 -0.87 8.19 -4.60
N ASP A 132 -0.34 7.42 -5.55
CA ASP A 132 -0.83 7.41 -6.93
C ASP A 132 -2.30 6.94 -7.00
N THR A 133 -2.67 5.90 -6.26
CA THR A 133 -4.08 5.45 -6.22
C THR A 133 -5.00 6.49 -5.57
N PHE A 134 -4.56 7.20 -4.53
CA PHE A 134 -5.31 8.33 -3.98
C PHE A 134 -5.48 9.46 -5.01
N GLY A 135 -4.43 9.74 -5.80
CA GLY A 135 -4.49 10.69 -6.91
C GLY A 135 -5.55 10.30 -7.94
N ALA A 136 -5.54 9.04 -8.39
CA ALA A 136 -6.51 8.52 -9.36
C ALA A 136 -7.96 8.56 -8.83
N LEU A 137 -8.16 8.23 -7.55
CA LEU A 137 -9.48 8.31 -6.90
C LEU A 137 -10.02 9.74 -6.85
N ARG A 138 -9.14 10.70 -6.57
CA ARG A 138 -9.48 12.12 -6.58
C ARG A 138 -9.86 12.57 -7.99
N GLN A 139 -9.05 12.24 -8.99
CA GLN A 139 -9.32 12.60 -10.38
C GLN A 139 -10.64 11.99 -10.88
N GLN A 140 -10.93 10.74 -10.53
CA GLN A 140 -12.22 10.12 -10.86
C GLN A 140 -13.39 10.91 -10.25
N ARG A 141 -13.29 11.31 -8.98
CA ARG A 141 -14.34 12.11 -8.32
C ARG A 141 -14.52 13.46 -9.01
N GLU A 142 -13.43 14.17 -9.28
CA GLU A 142 -13.45 15.47 -9.96
C GLU A 142 -14.04 15.35 -11.38
N SER A 143 -13.72 14.28 -12.12
CA SER A 143 -14.29 14.03 -13.45
C SER A 143 -15.80 13.79 -13.43
N VAL A 144 -16.31 13.04 -12.43
CA VAL A 144 -17.75 12.82 -12.28
C VAL A 144 -18.46 14.11 -11.91
N GLN A 145 -17.88 14.92 -11.01
CA GLN A 145 -18.46 16.21 -10.65
C GLN A 145 -18.46 17.19 -11.82
N ALA A 146 -17.39 17.21 -12.62
CA ALA A 146 -17.32 18.02 -13.83
C ALA A 146 -18.39 17.58 -14.84
N PHE A 147 -18.55 16.28 -15.09
CA PHE A 147 -19.59 15.76 -15.96
C PHE A 147 -21.00 16.15 -15.50
N LEU A 148 -21.31 16.01 -14.22
CA LEU A 148 -22.62 16.40 -13.67
C LEU A 148 -22.88 17.91 -13.70
N ALA A 149 -21.82 18.73 -13.76
CA ALA A 149 -21.93 20.17 -13.86
C ALA A 149 -22.16 20.65 -15.32
N THR A 150 -21.75 19.85 -16.32
CA THR A 150 -21.82 20.25 -17.73
C THR A 150 -22.86 19.48 -18.52
N THR A 151 -23.26 18.29 -18.08
CA THR A 151 -24.00 17.33 -18.89
C THR A 151 -25.13 16.72 -18.07
N CYS A 152 -26.33 16.63 -18.66
CA CYS A 152 -27.47 15.99 -17.99
C CYS A 152 -27.27 14.47 -17.93
N PHE A 153 -27.37 13.88 -16.74
CA PHE A 153 -27.17 12.44 -16.52
C PHE A 153 -28.20 11.55 -17.26
N VAL A 154 -29.44 12.01 -17.40
CA VAL A 154 -30.54 11.19 -17.97
C VAL A 154 -30.47 11.15 -19.50
N CYS A 155 -30.26 12.30 -20.15
CA CYS A 155 -30.29 12.40 -21.63
C CYS A 155 -28.90 12.51 -22.28
N GLY A 156 -27.84 12.73 -21.50
CA GLY A 156 -26.46 12.82 -21.99
C GLY A 156 -26.14 14.08 -22.79
N ARG A 157 -27.00 15.10 -22.77
CA ARG A 157 -26.78 16.36 -23.50
C ARG A 157 -26.09 17.40 -22.63
N ASP A 158 -25.25 18.20 -23.27
CA ASP A 158 -24.49 19.26 -22.61
C ASP A 158 -25.36 20.49 -22.32
N ALA A 159 -24.98 21.24 -21.28
CA ALA A 159 -25.59 22.51 -20.89
C ALA A 159 -25.63 23.51 -22.05
N ALA A 160 -24.64 23.47 -22.94
CA ALA A 160 -24.59 24.32 -24.12
C ALA A 160 -25.76 24.07 -25.10
N GLU A 161 -26.27 22.84 -25.18
CA GLU A 161 -27.42 22.49 -26.03
C GLU A 161 -28.76 22.74 -25.33
N LEU A 162 -28.78 22.56 -24.01
CA LEU A 162 -29.99 22.66 -23.18
C LEU A 162 -30.29 24.09 -22.73
N GLY A 163 -29.30 24.98 -22.75
CA GLY A 163 -29.38 26.32 -22.19
C GLY A 163 -29.25 26.28 -20.67
N ASP A 164 -30.39 26.26 -19.97
CA ASP A 164 -30.43 26.19 -18.51
C ASP A 164 -30.48 24.72 -18.04
N LEU A 165 -29.32 24.18 -17.69
CA LEU A 165 -29.19 22.81 -17.22
C LEU A 165 -29.94 22.56 -15.90
N GLU A 166 -29.98 23.54 -15.00
CA GLU A 166 -30.59 23.39 -13.67
C GLU A 166 -32.12 23.30 -13.81
N ALA A 167 -32.72 24.21 -14.59
CA ALA A 167 -34.15 24.14 -14.92
C ALA A 167 -34.53 22.85 -15.68
N HIS A 168 -33.67 22.37 -16.58
CA HIS A 168 -33.88 21.11 -17.30
C HIS A 168 -33.88 19.88 -16.37
N VAL A 169 -32.90 19.81 -15.47
CA VAL A 169 -32.79 18.71 -14.50
C VAL A 169 -33.94 18.77 -13.49
N GLU A 170 -34.32 19.93 -12.99
CA GLU A 170 -35.43 20.03 -12.01
C GLU A 170 -36.79 19.77 -12.64
N GLY A 171 -37.04 20.30 -13.85
CA GLY A 171 -38.36 20.26 -14.48
C GLY A 171 -38.65 19.01 -15.29
N ALA A 172 -37.65 18.43 -15.98
CA ALA A 172 -37.85 17.29 -16.88
C ALA A 172 -37.08 16.04 -16.45
N HIS A 173 -35.82 16.19 -16.02
CA HIS A 173 -34.93 15.06 -15.75
C HIS A 173 -34.49 14.97 -14.29
N ASN A 174 -35.46 15.03 -13.38
CA ASN A 174 -35.18 15.00 -11.94
C ASN A 174 -34.87 13.57 -11.49
N LEU A 175 -33.64 13.31 -11.05
CA LEU A 175 -33.20 11.98 -10.61
C LEU A 175 -34.08 11.38 -9.51
N TRP A 176 -34.57 12.19 -8.57
CA TRP A 176 -35.40 11.72 -7.47
C TRP A 176 -36.80 11.30 -7.92
N ALA A 177 -37.35 11.98 -8.93
CA ALA A 177 -38.61 11.56 -9.54
C ALA A 177 -38.48 10.17 -10.18
N TYR A 178 -37.37 9.90 -10.88
CA TYR A 178 -37.08 8.57 -11.41
C TYR A 178 -36.90 7.52 -10.30
N ALA A 179 -36.17 7.85 -9.23
CA ALA A 179 -35.99 6.94 -8.10
C ALA A 179 -37.33 6.59 -7.41
N ALA A 180 -38.18 7.59 -7.18
CA ALA A 180 -39.52 7.41 -6.61
C ALA A 180 -40.44 6.59 -7.52
N PHE A 181 -40.34 6.80 -8.84
CA PHE A 181 -41.08 5.99 -9.81
C PHE A 181 -40.67 4.52 -9.77
N ILE A 182 -39.37 4.23 -9.71
CA ILE A 182 -38.88 2.85 -9.60
C ILE A 182 -39.37 2.20 -8.30
N ASP A 183 -39.31 2.90 -7.17
CA ASP A 183 -39.81 2.42 -5.88
C ASP A 183 -41.32 2.12 -5.94
N HIS A 184 -42.10 3.04 -6.53
CA HIS A 184 -43.53 2.84 -6.75
C HIS A 184 -43.83 1.58 -7.59
N VAL A 185 -43.10 1.37 -8.69
CA VAL A 185 -43.27 0.20 -9.55
C VAL A 185 -42.88 -1.10 -8.85
N MET A 186 -41.86 -1.07 -7.99
CA MET A 186 -41.44 -2.22 -7.18
C MET A 186 -42.47 -2.60 -6.11
N LEU A 187 -43.12 -1.60 -5.50
CA LEU A 187 -44.13 -1.79 -4.46
C LEU A 187 -45.52 -2.13 -5.02
N THR A 188 -45.78 -1.83 -6.29
CA THR A 188 -47.08 -2.08 -6.92
C THR A 188 -47.18 -3.54 -7.41
N PRO A 189 -48.20 -4.31 -6.97
CA PRO A 189 -48.37 -5.69 -7.40
C PRO A 189 -48.60 -5.80 -8.92
N PRO A 190 -48.24 -6.94 -9.55
CA PRO A 190 -48.28 -7.09 -11.01
C PRO A 190 -49.64 -6.88 -11.65
N ASP A 191 -50.73 -7.08 -10.91
CA ASP A 191 -52.11 -7.02 -11.40
C ASP A 191 -52.67 -5.59 -11.53
N ARG A 192 -51.95 -4.59 -11.00
CA ARG A 192 -52.37 -3.17 -10.98
C ARG A 192 -51.42 -2.26 -11.75
N ARG A 193 -50.60 -2.82 -12.65
CA ARG A 193 -49.61 -2.07 -13.43
C ARG A 193 -50.12 -1.56 -14.78
N ASP A 194 -51.42 -1.67 -15.02
CA ASP A 194 -52.10 -1.27 -16.26
C ASP A 194 -52.61 0.17 -16.20
#